data_AF-A0AAU1WF47-F1
#
_entry.id   AF-A0AAU1WF47-F1
#
_cell.length_a   1.000
_cell.length_b   1.000
_cell.length_c   1.000
_cell.angle_alpha   90.00
_cell.angle_beta   90.00
_cell.angle_gamma   90.00
#
_symmetry.space_group_name_H-M   'P 1'
#
loop_
_entity.id
_entity.type
_entity.pdbx_description
1 polymer ?
#
loop_
_entity_poly.entity_id
_entity_poly.type
_entity_poly.pdbx_seq_one_letter_code
_entity_poly.pdbx_strand_id
1 'polypeptide(L)'
;MVREFIVEADGGSRGNPGPAGYGSVVIDAATGETLAEAAEYIGVATNNVAEYRGLVAGLRAAHALDPQASVHVRMDSKLVVEQMSGRWKIKHPDMRPLAAEAATVLPASQVTYEWIPRERNKHADRLANEAMDAGKQGRQWEPSRSTAELDTSRSRADRGAPPGDAAAGAAKARAALAGARGNADARAAGNVASTASQGWSAAPDLGAPATFVLLRHGETALTPEKRFSGSGGADPELSAAGRAQAERVAAALAARGTVQAIVSSPLKRCQETARSVAARLGLDVHIEEGLRETDFGAWEGMTFGEVRERFPDDMNAWLASSKAEPTGGGESFAAVARRVAATRDRLVGQYAGRTVLLVTHVTPIKTLVRLALGAPPESLFRMELSAASLSAVAYYGDGNASVRLLNETAHLR
;
A
#
# COMPACT_ATOMS: atom_id res chain seq x y z
N MET A 1 -25.81 -28.37 -19.76
CA MET A 1 -25.39 -27.29 -18.85
C MET A 1 -24.09 -26.74 -19.40
N VAL A 2 -23.94 -25.42 -19.47
CA VAL A 2 -22.66 -24.81 -19.83
C VAL A 2 -21.67 -25.14 -18.72
N ARG A 3 -20.48 -25.66 -19.06
CA ARG A 3 -19.45 -25.90 -18.05
C ARG A 3 -18.97 -24.56 -17.50
N GLU A 4 -18.68 -24.54 -16.20
CA GLU A 4 -18.12 -23.38 -15.55
C GLU A 4 -16.69 -23.68 -15.13
N PHE A 5 -15.77 -22.80 -15.53
CA PHE A 5 -14.37 -22.86 -15.15
C PHE A 5 -14.00 -21.67 -14.29
N ILE A 6 -13.06 -21.90 -13.41
CA ILE A 6 -12.40 -20.84 -12.66
C ILE A 6 -10.97 -20.72 -13.17
N VAL A 7 -10.59 -19.52 -13.58
CA VAL A 7 -9.23 -19.21 -13.99
C VAL A 7 -8.57 -18.39 -12.90
N GLU A 8 -7.53 -18.92 -12.28
CA GLU A 8 -6.64 -18.17 -11.41
C GLU A 8 -5.35 -17.83 -12.14
N ALA A 9 -4.88 -16.59 -12.04
CA ALA A 9 -3.67 -16.14 -12.69
C ALA A 9 -2.89 -15.13 -11.84
N ASP A 10 -1.57 -15.11 -11.99
CA ASP A 10 -0.65 -14.19 -11.34
C ASP A 10 0.57 -13.92 -12.25
N GLY A 11 1.29 -12.84 -11.97
CA GLY A 11 2.52 -12.48 -12.64
C GLY A 11 3.46 -11.66 -11.76
N GLY A 12 4.76 -11.96 -11.87
CA GLY A 12 5.79 -11.29 -11.09
C GLY A 12 6.93 -10.77 -11.95
N SER A 13 7.64 -9.76 -11.43
CA SER A 13 8.89 -9.21 -11.98
C SER A 13 9.88 -8.88 -10.87
N ARG A 14 11.08 -9.44 -10.94
CA ARG A 14 12.19 -9.19 -10.00
C ARG A 14 12.89 -7.86 -10.33
N GLY A 15 12.52 -6.78 -9.64
CA GLY A 15 13.09 -5.44 -9.86
C GLY A 15 12.25 -4.50 -10.74
N ASN A 16 11.00 -4.88 -11.03
CA ASN A 16 9.93 -4.15 -11.77
C ASN A 16 10.30 -2.76 -12.38
N PRO A 17 10.69 -2.68 -13.67
CA PRO A 17 10.81 -3.78 -14.63
C PRO A 17 12.05 -4.64 -14.39
N GLY A 18 11.92 -5.95 -14.60
CA GLY A 18 13.02 -6.90 -14.43
C GLY A 18 12.63 -8.29 -14.94
N PRO A 19 13.44 -9.33 -14.66
CA PRO A 19 13.11 -10.71 -15.02
C PRO A 19 11.72 -11.09 -14.51
N ALA A 20 10.83 -11.45 -15.43
CA ALA A 20 9.41 -11.60 -15.18
C ALA A 20 8.87 -12.93 -15.71
N GLY A 21 7.81 -13.41 -15.06
CA GLY A 21 7.12 -14.63 -15.42
C GLY A 21 5.69 -14.62 -14.92
N TYR A 22 4.85 -15.45 -15.52
CA TYR A 22 3.45 -15.60 -15.12
C TYR A 22 3.10 -17.04 -14.78
N GLY A 23 2.00 -17.21 -14.07
CA GLY A 23 1.38 -18.50 -13.77
C GLY A 23 -0.14 -18.39 -13.91
N SER A 24 -0.77 -19.45 -14.39
CA SER A 24 -2.22 -19.55 -14.49
C SER A 24 -2.68 -20.99 -14.31
N VAL A 25 -3.88 -21.16 -13.75
CA VAL A 25 -4.50 -22.45 -13.50
C VAL A 25 -5.99 -22.38 -13.88
N VAL A 26 -6.47 -23.41 -14.57
CA VAL A 26 -7.89 -23.61 -14.89
C VAL A 26 -8.44 -24.70 -13.97
N ILE A 27 -9.54 -24.41 -13.29
CA ILE A 27 -10.16 -25.26 -12.29
C ILE A 27 -11.61 -25.54 -12.72
N ASP A 28 -12.07 -26.77 -12.61
CA ASP A 28 -13.48 -27.11 -12.79
C ASP A 28 -14.30 -26.55 -11.61
N ALA A 29 -15.26 -25.66 -11.88
CA ALA A 29 -15.98 -24.96 -10.81
C ALA A 29 -16.87 -25.90 -9.96
N ALA A 30 -17.30 -27.03 -10.54
CA ALA A 30 -18.19 -27.97 -9.85
C ALA A 30 -17.43 -28.92 -8.92
N THR A 31 -16.21 -29.32 -9.32
CA THR A 31 -15.42 -30.33 -8.59
C THR A 31 -14.24 -29.74 -7.81
N GLY A 32 -13.77 -28.54 -8.20
CA GLY A 32 -12.55 -27.94 -7.67
C GLY A 32 -11.26 -28.56 -8.21
N GLU A 33 -11.35 -29.46 -9.20
CA GLU A 33 -10.19 -30.12 -9.81
C GLU A 33 -9.41 -29.16 -10.71
N THR A 34 -8.08 -29.14 -10.57
CA THR A 34 -7.19 -28.45 -11.50
C THR A 34 -7.14 -29.18 -12.84
N LEU A 35 -7.64 -28.54 -13.89
CA LEU A 35 -7.71 -29.09 -15.24
C LEU A 35 -6.48 -28.76 -16.10
N ALA A 36 -5.88 -27.58 -15.89
CA ALA A 36 -4.70 -27.14 -16.62
C ALA A 36 -3.86 -26.16 -15.80
N GLU A 37 -2.54 -26.23 -15.94
CA GLU A 37 -1.58 -25.24 -15.47
C GLU A 37 -0.81 -24.67 -16.68
N ALA A 38 -0.52 -23.37 -16.67
CA ALA A 38 0.39 -22.75 -17.62
C ALA A 38 1.27 -21.72 -16.92
N ALA A 39 2.56 -21.76 -17.18
CA ALA A 39 3.52 -20.79 -16.66
C ALA A 39 4.65 -20.57 -17.67
N GLU A 40 5.18 -19.35 -17.72
CA GLU A 40 6.23 -18.99 -18.69
C GLU A 40 7.11 -17.87 -18.18
N TYR A 41 8.42 -17.98 -18.44
CA TYR A 41 9.34 -16.87 -18.28
C TYR A 41 9.29 -15.97 -19.51
N ILE A 42 8.97 -14.69 -19.31
CA ILE A 42 8.66 -13.74 -20.40
C ILE A 42 9.77 -12.71 -20.62
N GLY A 43 10.98 -12.94 -20.09
CA GLY A 43 12.10 -12.01 -20.22
C GLY A 43 12.02 -10.86 -19.23
N VAL A 44 12.32 -9.64 -19.69
CA VAL A 44 12.22 -8.42 -18.88
C VAL A 44 10.88 -7.74 -19.14
N ALA A 45 10.04 -7.65 -18.11
CA ALA A 45 8.74 -7.00 -18.17
C ALA A 45 8.39 -6.34 -16.84
N THR A 46 7.26 -5.63 -16.77
CA THR A 46 6.70 -5.16 -15.50
C THR A 46 5.79 -6.22 -14.88
N ASN A 47 5.50 -6.12 -13.58
CA ASN A 47 4.53 -7.00 -12.90
C ASN A 47 3.20 -7.07 -13.66
N ASN A 48 2.62 -5.91 -13.96
CA ASN A 48 1.30 -5.85 -14.59
C ASN A 48 1.29 -6.48 -16.00
N VAL A 49 2.39 -6.35 -16.75
CA VAL A 49 2.53 -7.04 -18.05
C VAL A 49 2.55 -8.56 -17.85
N ALA A 50 3.24 -9.05 -16.81
CA ALA A 50 3.25 -10.47 -16.47
C ALA A 50 1.84 -10.97 -16.05
N GLU A 51 1.13 -10.22 -15.20
CA GLU A 51 -0.23 -10.56 -14.76
C GLU A 51 -1.21 -10.64 -15.94
N TYR A 52 -1.16 -9.67 -16.87
CA TYR A 52 -1.98 -9.70 -18.08
C TYR A 52 -1.66 -10.91 -18.97
N ARG A 53 -0.39 -11.28 -19.10
CA ARG A 53 0.00 -12.49 -19.84
C ARG A 53 -0.50 -13.76 -19.16
N GLY A 54 -0.45 -13.82 -17.82
CA GLY A 54 -1.05 -14.91 -17.04
C GLY A 54 -2.55 -15.05 -17.29
N LEU A 55 -3.28 -13.93 -17.30
CA LEU A 55 -4.71 -13.93 -17.63
C LEU A 55 -4.97 -14.47 -19.04
N VAL A 56 -4.26 -13.95 -20.04
CA VAL A 56 -4.43 -14.39 -21.44
C VAL A 56 -4.15 -15.90 -21.57
N ALA A 57 -3.09 -16.38 -20.92
CA ALA A 57 -2.76 -17.81 -20.90
C ALA A 57 -3.86 -18.65 -20.26
N GLY A 58 -4.40 -18.22 -19.11
CA GLY A 58 -5.48 -18.90 -18.42
C GLY A 58 -6.78 -18.93 -19.23
N LEU A 59 -7.16 -17.82 -19.87
CA LEU A 59 -8.33 -17.76 -20.76
C LEU A 59 -8.15 -18.67 -21.98
N ARG A 60 -6.95 -18.73 -22.56
CA ARG A 60 -6.65 -19.63 -23.69
C ARG A 60 -6.74 -21.09 -23.28
N ALA A 61 -6.23 -21.44 -22.10
CA ALA A 61 -6.32 -22.78 -21.56
C ALA A 61 -7.79 -23.18 -21.30
N ALA A 62 -8.60 -22.28 -20.73
CA ALA A 62 -10.03 -22.49 -20.53
C ALA A 62 -10.78 -22.66 -21.87
N HIS A 63 -10.49 -21.79 -22.86
CA HIS A 63 -11.06 -21.89 -24.20
C HIS A 63 -10.69 -23.20 -24.90
N ALA A 64 -9.45 -23.68 -24.73
CA ALA A 64 -9.01 -24.96 -25.30
C ALA A 64 -9.72 -26.16 -24.67
N LEU A 65 -10.11 -26.07 -23.39
CA LEU A 65 -10.88 -27.11 -22.70
C LEU A 65 -12.35 -27.13 -23.13
N ASP A 66 -12.99 -25.96 -23.21
CA ASP A 66 -14.35 -25.79 -23.72
C ASP A 66 -14.58 -24.34 -24.20
N PRO A 67 -14.67 -24.09 -25.52
CA PRO A 67 -14.92 -22.76 -26.08
C PRO A 67 -16.28 -22.14 -25.72
N GLN A 68 -17.22 -22.94 -25.19
CA GLN A 68 -18.55 -22.49 -24.80
C GLN A 68 -18.71 -22.29 -23.28
N ALA A 69 -17.68 -22.60 -22.50
CA ALA A 69 -17.73 -22.50 -21.04
C ALA A 69 -17.89 -21.06 -20.54
N SER A 70 -18.57 -20.90 -19.41
CA SER A 70 -18.49 -19.67 -18.62
C SER A 70 -17.22 -19.70 -17.78
N VAL A 71 -16.47 -18.61 -17.78
CA VAL A 71 -15.21 -18.49 -17.06
C VAL A 71 -15.32 -17.42 -15.98
N HIS A 72 -15.04 -17.83 -14.75
CA HIS A 72 -14.88 -16.93 -13.62
C HIS A 72 -13.38 -16.73 -13.35
N VAL A 73 -12.86 -15.57 -13.74
CA VAL A 73 -11.47 -15.22 -13.50
C VAL A 73 -11.32 -14.70 -12.07
N ARG A 74 -10.41 -15.29 -11.30
CA ARG A 74 -10.02 -14.85 -9.95
C ARG A 74 -8.55 -14.44 -9.96
N MET A 75 -8.24 -13.19 -9.65
CA MET A 75 -6.85 -12.73 -9.56
C MET A 75 -6.66 -11.84 -8.35
N ASP A 76 -5.46 -11.81 -7.79
CA ASP A 76 -5.08 -10.86 -6.73
C ASP A 76 -4.60 -9.50 -7.26
N SER A 77 -4.45 -9.38 -8.57
CA SER A 77 -4.30 -8.09 -9.27
C SER A 77 -5.63 -7.36 -9.41
N LYS A 78 -5.90 -6.43 -8.48
CA LYS A 78 -7.07 -5.56 -8.56
C LYS A 78 -7.06 -4.71 -9.84
N LEU A 79 -5.88 -4.35 -10.35
CA LEU A 79 -5.73 -3.60 -11.59
C LEU A 79 -6.28 -4.38 -12.79
N VAL A 80 -5.83 -5.62 -12.99
CA VAL A 80 -6.23 -6.45 -14.13
C VAL A 80 -7.73 -6.77 -14.07
N VAL A 81 -8.23 -7.18 -12.90
CA VAL A 81 -9.65 -7.50 -12.69
C VAL A 81 -10.56 -6.33 -13.08
N GLU A 82 -10.22 -5.13 -12.63
CA GLU A 82 -11.08 -3.95 -12.80
C GLU A 82 -11.00 -3.36 -14.21
N GLN A 83 -9.83 -3.44 -14.83
CA GLN A 83 -9.65 -3.09 -16.23
C GLN A 83 -10.40 -4.04 -17.16
N MET A 84 -10.29 -5.35 -16.94
CA MET A 84 -10.95 -6.36 -17.76
C MET A 84 -12.47 -6.45 -17.52
N SER A 85 -12.93 -6.04 -16.34
CA SER A 85 -14.36 -5.82 -16.07
C SER A 85 -14.92 -4.56 -16.75
N GLY A 86 -14.10 -3.76 -17.43
CA GLY A 86 -14.51 -2.50 -18.03
C GLY A 86 -14.77 -1.36 -17.04
N ARG A 87 -14.53 -1.58 -15.74
CA ARG A 87 -14.72 -0.55 -14.69
C ARG A 87 -13.61 0.49 -14.74
N TRP A 88 -12.38 0.10 -15.12
CA TRP A 88 -11.26 1.03 -15.29
C TRP A 88 -10.73 1.06 -16.71
N LYS A 89 -10.26 2.23 -17.13
CA LYS A 89 -9.65 2.42 -18.46
C LYS A 89 -8.22 1.87 -18.49
N ILE A 90 -7.89 1.18 -19.59
CA ILE A 90 -6.54 0.70 -19.88
C ILE A 90 -5.76 1.80 -20.61
N LYS A 91 -4.92 2.52 -19.85
CA LYS A 91 -4.14 3.65 -20.36
C LYS A 91 -2.72 3.27 -20.78
N HIS A 92 -2.13 2.24 -20.15
CA HIS A 92 -0.76 1.86 -20.40
C HIS A 92 -0.61 1.23 -21.80
N PRO A 93 0.34 1.69 -22.64
CA PRO A 93 0.49 1.22 -24.02
C PRO A 93 0.76 -0.28 -24.09
N ASP A 94 1.53 -0.84 -23.16
CA ASP A 94 1.85 -2.28 -23.16
C ASP A 94 0.70 -3.19 -22.71
N MET A 95 -0.29 -2.66 -21.97
CA MET A 95 -1.44 -3.45 -21.50
C MET A 95 -2.60 -3.47 -22.48
N ARG A 96 -2.77 -2.39 -23.26
CA ARG A 96 -3.82 -2.30 -24.30
C ARG A 96 -3.83 -3.50 -25.27
N PRO A 97 -2.68 -3.92 -25.85
CA PRO A 97 -2.67 -5.07 -26.75
C PRO A 97 -3.01 -6.38 -26.00
N LEU A 98 -2.53 -6.57 -24.77
CA LEU A 98 -2.81 -7.77 -23.97
C LEU A 98 -4.28 -7.88 -23.56
N ALA A 99 -4.92 -6.74 -23.24
CA ALA A 99 -6.34 -6.70 -22.94
C ALA A 99 -7.21 -6.94 -24.18
N ALA A 100 -6.82 -6.37 -25.32
CA ALA A 100 -7.46 -6.65 -26.60
C ALA A 100 -7.33 -8.13 -26.97
N GLU A 101 -6.17 -8.73 -26.71
CA GLU A 101 -5.92 -10.16 -26.89
C GLU A 101 -6.78 -11.01 -25.94
N ALA A 102 -6.87 -10.68 -24.65
CA ALA A 102 -7.75 -11.39 -23.72
C ALA A 102 -9.22 -11.33 -24.16
N ALA A 103 -9.68 -10.18 -24.66
CA ALA A 103 -11.05 -9.98 -25.13
C ALA A 103 -11.38 -10.74 -26.44
N THR A 104 -10.39 -11.20 -27.20
CA THR A 104 -10.63 -12.03 -28.40
C THR A 104 -10.67 -13.52 -28.10
N VAL A 105 -10.21 -13.97 -26.92
CA VAL A 105 -10.16 -15.40 -26.55
C VAL A 105 -11.54 -15.94 -26.24
N LEU A 106 -12.34 -15.21 -25.45
CA LEU A 106 -13.72 -15.57 -25.11
C LEU A 106 -14.62 -14.32 -25.18
N PRO A 107 -15.87 -14.44 -25.65
CA PRO A 107 -16.88 -13.40 -25.56
C PRO A 107 -17.01 -12.81 -24.15
N ALA A 108 -17.19 -11.49 -24.05
CA ALA A 108 -17.36 -10.81 -22.77
C ALA A 108 -18.55 -11.33 -21.95
N SER A 109 -19.58 -11.90 -22.60
CA SER A 109 -20.73 -12.51 -21.93
C SER A 109 -20.41 -13.83 -21.21
N GLN A 110 -19.26 -14.45 -21.53
CA GLN A 110 -18.82 -15.71 -20.92
C GLN A 110 -17.83 -15.49 -19.79
N VAL A 111 -17.23 -14.30 -19.66
CA VAL A 111 -16.14 -14.06 -18.70
C VAL A 111 -16.57 -13.08 -17.62
N THR A 112 -16.39 -13.48 -16.37
CA THR A 112 -16.55 -12.61 -15.20
C THR A 112 -15.22 -12.51 -14.46
N TYR A 113 -15.02 -11.43 -13.71
CA TYR A 113 -13.77 -11.17 -13.00
C TYR A 113 -14.04 -10.85 -11.52
N GLU A 114 -13.34 -11.55 -10.64
CA GLU A 114 -13.33 -11.35 -9.19
C GLU A 114 -11.90 -11.05 -8.72
N TRP A 115 -11.78 -10.06 -7.84
CA TRP A 115 -10.55 -9.86 -7.09
C TRP A 115 -10.53 -10.76 -5.86
N ILE A 116 -9.45 -11.52 -5.67
CA ILE A 116 -9.24 -12.36 -4.49
C ILE A 116 -8.00 -11.89 -3.70
N PRO A 117 -7.98 -11.99 -2.35
CA PRO A 117 -6.76 -11.77 -1.57
C PRO A 117 -5.62 -12.69 -2.00
N ARG A 118 -4.38 -12.22 -1.92
CA ARG A 118 -3.17 -12.97 -2.33
C ARG A 118 -3.03 -14.31 -1.61
N GLU A 119 -3.49 -14.42 -0.36
CA GLU A 119 -3.46 -15.68 0.38
C GLU A 119 -4.34 -16.77 -0.25
N ARG A 120 -5.27 -16.38 -1.14
CA ARG A 120 -6.15 -17.27 -1.91
C ARG A 120 -5.66 -17.54 -3.34
N ASN A 121 -4.64 -16.83 -3.85
CA ASN A 121 -4.09 -17.00 -5.21
C ASN A 121 -2.72 -17.75 -5.22
N LYS A 122 -2.45 -18.57 -4.19
CA LYS A 122 -1.12 -19.19 -3.97
C LYS A 122 -0.69 -20.13 -5.10
N HIS A 123 -1.63 -20.73 -5.82
CA HIS A 123 -1.33 -21.67 -6.89
C HIS A 123 -0.72 -20.95 -8.09
N ALA A 124 -1.36 -19.89 -8.57
CA ALA A 124 -0.84 -19.08 -9.66
C ALA A 124 0.45 -18.35 -9.28
N ASP A 125 0.56 -17.84 -8.04
CA ASP A 125 1.78 -17.21 -7.50
C ASP A 125 2.97 -18.18 -7.50
N ARG A 126 2.76 -19.44 -7.09
CA ARG A 126 3.79 -20.48 -7.16
C ARG A 126 4.27 -20.69 -8.60
N LEU A 127 3.34 -20.85 -9.55
CA LEU A 127 3.65 -21.04 -10.97
C LEU A 127 4.44 -19.86 -11.55
N ALA A 128 4.07 -18.62 -11.23
CA ALA A 128 4.80 -17.43 -11.67
C ALA A 128 6.24 -17.38 -11.12
N ASN A 129 6.43 -17.79 -9.86
CA ASN A 129 7.76 -17.89 -9.25
C ASN A 129 8.61 -19.01 -9.87
N GLU A 130 8.04 -20.20 -10.06
CA GLU A 130 8.72 -21.32 -10.74
C GLU A 130 9.14 -20.94 -12.16
N ALA A 131 8.30 -20.20 -12.89
CA ALA A 131 8.64 -19.67 -14.21
C ALA A 131 9.83 -18.69 -14.16
N MET A 132 9.82 -17.72 -13.24
CA MET A 132 10.95 -16.80 -13.07
C MET A 132 12.26 -17.50 -12.67
N ASP A 133 12.17 -18.57 -11.88
CA ASP A 133 13.33 -19.38 -11.48
C ASP A 133 13.87 -20.26 -12.61
N ALA A 134 12.99 -20.84 -13.44
CA ALA A 134 13.39 -21.52 -14.66
C ALA A 134 14.10 -20.56 -15.63
N GLY A 135 13.55 -19.36 -15.81
CA GLY A 135 14.14 -18.30 -16.63
C GLY A 135 15.53 -17.88 -16.17
N LYS A 136 15.75 -17.78 -14.85
CA LYS A 136 17.07 -17.50 -14.27
C LYS A 136 18.10 -18.58 -14.59
N GLN A 137 17.65 -19.82 -14.82
CA GLN A 137 18.49 -20.95 -15.22
C GLN A 137 18.60 -21.10 -16.75
N GLY A 138 18.08 -20.15 -17.53
CA GLY A 138 18.10 -20.19 -18.99
C GLY A 138 17.14 -21.23 -19.59
N ARG A 139 16.11 -21.65 -18.85
CA ARG A 139 15.14 -22.66 -19.28
C ARG A 139 13.72 -22.09 -19.20
N GLN A 140 12.78 -22.73 -19.88
CA GLN A 140 11.35 -22.48 -19.69
C GLN A 140 10.78 -23.43 -18.63
N TRP A 141 9.63 -23.05 -18.06
CA TRP A 141 8.91 -23.88 -17.11
C TRP A 141 8.35 -25.14 -17.81
N GLU A 142 8.35 -26.26 -17.09
CA GLU A 142 7.83 -27.55 -17.55
C GLU A 142 6.88 -28.11 -16.48
N PRO A 143 5.65 -28.56 -16.83
CA PRO A 143 4.71 -29.10 -15.86
C PRO A 143 5.26 -30.26 -15.01
N SER A 144 6.12 -31.11 -15.58
CA SER A 144 6.75 -32.24 -14.89
C SER A 144 7.70 -31.84 -13.76
N ARG A 145 8.07 -30.55 -13.66
CA ARG A 145 8.93 -29.99 -12.61
C ARG A 145 8.18 -29.09 -11.63
N SER A 146 6.87 -28.95 -11.81
CA SER A 146 5.97 -28.26 -10.88
C SER A 146 6.07 -28.93 -9.51
N THR A 147 6.21 -28.15 -8.44
CA THR A 147 6.42 -28.68 -7.08
C THR A 147 5.14 -29.16 -6.39
N ALA A 148 4.02 -29.21 -7.10
CA ALA A 148 2.74 -29.70 -6.59
C ALA A 148 2.44 -31.11 -7.11
N GLU A 149 2.02 -32.01 -6.21
CA GLU A 149 1.16 -33.11 -6.63
C GLU A 149 -0.12 -32.45 -7.19
N LEU A 150 -0.46 -32.74 -8.46
CA LEU A 150 -1.79 -32.46 -8.97
C LEU A 150 -2.77 -33.16 -8.02
N ASP A 151 -3.52 -32.40 -7.23
CA ASP A 151 -4.35 -32.92 -6.13
C ASP A 151 -5.60 -33.62 -6.71
N THR A 152 -5.38 -34.76 -7.37
CA THR A 152 -6.39 -35.62 -7.97
C THR A 152 -6.80 -36.71 -6.99
N SER A 153 -7.29 -36.35 -5.80
CA SER A 153 -8.23 -37.22 -5.05
C SER A 153 -8.72 -36.57 -3.76
N ARG A 154 -9.78 -35.77 -3.85
CA ARG A 154 -10.60 -35.41 -2.67
C ARG A 154 -12.01 -35.99 -2.75
N SER A 155 -12.16 -37.24 -3.21
CA SER A 155 -13.45 -37.93 -3.17
C SER A 155 -13.37 -39.46 -3.00
N ARG A 156 -12.65 -39.98 -1.99
CA ARG A 156 -12.79 -41.42 -1.67
C ARG A 156 -12.49 -41.90 -0.25
N ALA A 157 -12.30 -41.02 0.72
CA ALA A 157 -12.08 -41.43 2.11
C ALA A 157 -13.16 -40.87 3.04
N ASP A 158 -14.40 -41.34 2.88
CA ASP A 158 -15.35 -41.34 3.99
C ASP A 158 -16.35 -42.49 3.86
N ARG A 159 -15.87 -43.72 4.12
CA ARG A 159 -16.71 -44.85 4.55
C ARG A 159 -15.91 -45.75 5.47
N GLY A 160 -16.13 -45.60 6.77
CA GLY A 160 -16.02 -46.71 7.72
C GLY A 160 -15.05 -46.52 8.89
N ALA A 161 -15.54 -45.99 10.02
CA ALA A 161 -15.23 -46.47 11.36
C ALA A 161 -16.25 -45.92 12.40
N PRO A 162 -16.57 -46.65 13.50
CA PRO A 162 -17.68 -46.36 14.41
C PRO A 162 -17.29 -45.44 15.60
N PRO A 163 -18.27 -44.99 16.42
CA PRO A 163 -18.14 -43.79 17.25
C PRO A 163 -17.58 -44.06 18.65
N GLY A 164 -16.72 -43.17 19.14
CA GLY A 164 -16.27 -43.10 20.53
C GLY A 164 -16.31 -41.66 21.05
N ASP A 165 -17.36 -41.36 21.83
CA ASP A 165 -17.54 -40.29 22.84
C ASP A 165 -16.94 -38.89 22.60
N ALA A 166 -17.63 -38.12 21.74
CA ALA A 166 -17.42 -36.69 21.53
C ALA A 166 -18.12 -35.77 22.58
N ALA A 167 -18.47 -36.28 23.77
CA ALA A 167 -19.21 -35.49 24.77
C ALA A 167 -18.31 -34.70 25.74
N ALA A 168 -17.05 -35.13 25.96
CA ALA A 168 -16.13 -34.44 26.89
C ALA A 168 -15.35 -33.28 26.24
N GLY A 169 -15.15 -33.29 24.92
CA GLY A 169 -14.45 -32.23 24.19
C GLY A 169 -15.32 -30.99 23.90
N ALA A 170 -16.63 -31.19 23.73
CA ALA A 170 -17.57 -30.13 23.36
C ALA A 170 -17.86 -29.13 24.50
N ALA A 171 -17.72 -29.54 25.76
CA ALA A 171 -17.94 -28.65 26.92
C ALA A 171 -16.76 -27.68 27.14
N LYS A 172 -15.52 -28.11 26.85
CA LYS A 172 -14.32 -27.28 27.02
C LYS A 172 -14.13 -26.26 25.88
N ALA A 173 -14.58 -26.59 24.68
CA ALA A 173 -14.61 -25.67 23.55
C ALA A 173 -15.70 -24.58 23.70
N ARG A 174 -16.88 -24.91 24.24
CA ARG A 174 -17.97 -23.94 24.46
C ARG A 174 -17.67 -22.91 25.55
N ALA A 175 -16.90 -23.27 26.58
CA ALA A 175 -16.44 -22.31 27.60
C ALA A 175 -15.39 -21.33 27.05
N ALA A 176 -14.52 -21.76 26.13
CA ALA A 176 -13.54 -20.89 25.48
C ALA A 176 -14.18 -19.93 24.44
N LEU A 177 -15.29 -20.33 23.80
CA LEU A 177 -16.01 -19.51 22.82
C LEU A 177 -16.98 -18.48 23.44
N ALA A 178 -17.31 -18.58 24.73
CA ALA A 178 -18.16 -17.62 25.42
C ALA A 178 -17.40 -16.34 25.87
N GLY A 179 -16.07 -16.39 26.00
CA GLY A 179 -15.23 -15.23 26.34
C GLY A 179 -14.81 -14.35 25.15
N ALA A 180 -15.08 -14.79 23.91
CA ALA A 180 -14.59 -14.14 22.69
C ALA A 180 -15.68 -13.41 21.86
N ARG A 181 -16.90 -13.27 22.39
CA ARG A 181 -18.03 -12.63 21.68
C ARG A 181 -18.14 -11.10 21.85
N GLY A 182 -17.12 -10.45 22.40
CA GLY A 182 -17.11 -9.00 22.62
C GLY A 182 -16.44 -8.16 21.53
N ASN A 183 -15.87 -8.74 20.46
CA ASN A 183 -14.98 -7.95 19.58
C ASN A 183 -14.98 -8.32 18.08
N ALA A 184 -15.99 -9.07 17.61
CA ALA A 184 -16.08 -9.50 16.21
C ALA A 184 -16.88 -8.53 15.31
N ASP A 185 -17.74 -7.68 15.87
CA ASP A 185 -18.57 -6.74 15.08
C ASP A 185 -17.92 -5.38 14.80
N ALA A 186 -16.64 -5.17 15.17
CA ALA A 186 -15.90 -3.94 14.88
C ALA A 186 -14.82 -4.10 13.78
N ARG A 187 -14.65 -5.30 13.21
CA ARG A 187 -13.63 -5.58 12.18
C ARG A 187 -14.18 -5.85 10.77
N ALA A 188 -15.49 -5.72 10.58
CA ALA A 188 -16.16 -5.84 9.28
C ALA A 188 -16.36 -4.50 8.55
N ALA A 189 -15.83 -3.38 9.09
CA ALA A 189 -15.84 -2.07 8.44
C ALA A 189 -14.40 -1.58 8.25
N GLY A 190 -13.78 -1.91 7.13
CA GLY A 190 -12.47 -1.35 6.77
C GLY A 190 -11.60 -2.29 5.96
N ASN A 191 -12.00 -2.60 4.73
CA ASN A 191 -11.06 -2.92 3.65
C ASN A 191 -11.79 -2.92 2.29
N VAL A 192 -12.29 -1.74 1.93
CA VAL A 192 -12.48 -1.37 0.53
C VAL A 192 -11.42 -0.32 0.24
N ALA A 193 -10.16 -0.75 0.12
CA ALA A 193 -9.10 0.09 -0.43
C ALA A 193 -9.39 0.24 -1.93
N SER A 194 -10.18 1.25 -2.23
CA SER A 194 -10.42 1.78 -3.55
C SER A 194 -9.12 2.14 -4.24
N THR A 195 -9.22 2.09 -5.54
CA THR A 195 -8.14 2.04 -6.50
C THR A 195 -8.01 3.37 -7.18
N ALA A 196 -6.98 4.09 -6.72
CA ALA A 196 -6.50 5.33 -7.26
C ALA A 196 -6.46 5.33 -8.80
N SER A 197 -7.41 6.04 -9.40
CA SER A 197 -7.52 6.26 -10.83
C SER A 197 -6.37 7.15 -11.36
N GLN A 198 -5.29 6.59 -11.91
CA GLN A 198 -4.21 7.42 -12.49
C GLN A 198 -4.66 8.20 -13.74
N GLY A 199 -4.66 9.54 -13.68
CA GLY A 199 -4.84 10.45 -14.82
C GLY A 199 -5.02 11.92 -14.43
N TRP A 200 -4.60 12.85 -15.31
CA TRP A 200 -4.72 14.31 -15.12
C TRP A 200 -6.10 14.87 -15.50
N SER A 201 -6.99 14.04 -16.04
CA SER A 201 -8.38 14.43 -16.29
C SER A 201 -9.16 14.29 -14.99
N ALA A 202 -9.62 15.40 -14.44
CA ALA A 202 -10.73 15.39 -13.49
C ALA A 202 -11.87 14.56 -14.12
N ALA A 203 -12.08 13.34 -13.62
CA ALA A 203 -13.34 12.66 -13.89
C ALA A 203 -14.45 13.50 -13.22
N PRO A 204 -15.66 13.58 -13.80
CA PRO A 204 -16.68 14.53 -13.34
C PRO A 204 -17.16 14.33 -11.90
N ASP A 205 -16.73 13.26 -11.21
CA ASP A 205 -17.26 12.88 -9.89
C ASP A 205 -16.27 12.06 -9.03
N LEU A 206 -15.08 12.60 -8.74
CA LEU A 206 -14.12 11.96 -7.80
C LEU A 206 -14.49 12.14 -6.31
N GLY A 207 -15.64 12.75 -6.01
CA GLY A 207 -15.91 13.34 -4.70
C GLY A 207 -14.91 14.47 -4.38
N ALA A 208 -15.28 15.37 -3.45
CA ALA A 208 -14.36 16.43 -3.06
C ALA A 208 -13.19 15.83 -2.23
N PRO A 209 -11.92 16.01 -2.63
CA PRO A 209 -10.79 15.42 -1.92
C PRO A 209 -10.58 16.08 -0.55
N ALA A 210 -10.06 15.32 0.41
CA ALA A 210 -9.41 15.91 1.57
C ALA A 210 -8.05 16.47 1.13
N THR A 211 -7.87 17.78 1.22
CA THR A 211 -6.61 18.44 0.86
C THR A 211 -5.77 18.67 2.09
N PHE A 212 -4.66 17.95 2.23
CA PHE A 212 -3.73 18.13 3.33
C PHE A 212 -2.64 19.11 2.94
N VAL A 213 -2.62 20.26 3.62
CA VAL A 213 -1.48 21.18 3.63
C VAL A 213 -0.54 20.69 4.72
N LEU A 214 0.63 20.21 4.33
CA LEU A 214 1.61 19.62 5.23
C LEU A 214 2.63 20.69 5.63
N LEU A 215 2.71 20.99 6.92
CA LEU A 215 3.64 21.96 7.47
C LEU A 215 4.67 21.24 8.33
N ARG A 216 5.96 21.34 7.95
CA ARG A 216 7.04 20.96 8.86
C ARG A 216 7.08 21.98 9.99
N HIS A 217 7.27 21.53 11.23
CA HIS A 217 7.50 22.44 12.36
C HIS A 217 8.60 23.49 12.07
N GLY A 218 8.53 24.63 12.75
CA GLY A 218 9.59 25.64 12.73
C GLY A 218 10.89 25.10 13.31
N GLU A 219 11.99 25.81 13.07
CA GLU A 219 13.31 25.42 13.56
C GLU A 219 13.35 25.20 15.09
N THR A 220 14.10 24.20 15.52
CA THR A 220 14.49 24.00 16.93
C THR A 220 16.01 24.13 17.04
N ALA A 221 16.56 24.15 18.26
CA ALA A 221 18.01 24.19 18.46
C ALA A 221 18.76 23.03 17.74
N LEU A 222 18.09 21.89 17.51
CA LEU A 222 18.69 20.71 16.87
C LEU A 222 18.67 20.75 15.33
N THR A 223 17.83 21.60 14.73
CA THR A 223 17.62 21.62 13.28
C THR A 223 18.86 22.07 12.50
N PRO A 224 19.57 23.17 12.86
CA PRO A 224 20.76 23.60 12.13
C PRO A 224 21.89 22.57 12.15
N GLU A 225 22.00 21.82 13.25
CA GLU A 225 23.00 20.77 13.43
C GLU A 225 22.62 19.44 12.75
N LYS A 226 21.42 19.36 12.14
CA LYS A 226 20.87 18.16 11.50
C LYS A 226 20.93 16.93 12.42
N ARG A 227 20.65 17.14 13.71
CA ARG A 227 20.57 16.07 14.70
C ARG A 227 19.26 15.30 14.54
N PHE A 228 19.31 13.99 14.77
CA PHE A 228 18.12 13.16 14.90
C PHE A 228 17.29 13.69 16.08
N SER A 229 16.02 14.00 15.81
CA SER A 229 15.09 14.57 16.78
C SER A 229 13.72 13.95 16.52
N GLY A 230 13.57 12.75 17.05
CA GLY A 230 12.42 11.89 16.86
C GLY A 230 11.36 12.08 17.92
N SER A 231 10.56 11.04 18.14
CA SER A 231 9.56 10.99 19.21
C SER A 231 10.07 10.34 20.50
N GLY A 232 11.22 9.67 20.48
CA GLY A 232 11.81 9.03 21.67
C GLY A 232 12.75 9.95 22.46
N GLY A 233 13.11 11.10 21.88
CA GLY A 233 14.10 12.03 22.42
C GLY A 233 13.53 13.19 23.28
N ALA A 234 14.35 14.24 23.42
CA ALA A 234 14.14 15.37 24.35
C ALA A 234 13.01 16.36 24.00
N ASP A 235 12.18 16.07 22.99
CA ASP A 235 11.09 16.91 22.46
C ASP A 235 11.30 18.43 22.57
N PRO A 236 12.30 18.99 21.84
CA PRO A 236 12.68 20.38 21.98
C PRO A 236 11.57 21.34 21.51
N GLU A 237 11.56 22.54 22.11
CA GLU A 237 10.74 23.67 21.67
C GLU A 237 11.33 24.40 20.45
N LEU A 238 10.56 25.34 19.89
CA LEU A 238 11.03 26.17 18.79
C LEU A 238 12.17 27.10 19.23
N SER A 239 13.12 27.33 18.33
CA SER A 239 14.12 28.40 18.48
C SER A 239 13.46 29.77 18.27
N ALA A 240 14.19 30.87 18.53
CA ALA A 240 13.70 32.21 18.19
C ALA A 240 13.43 32.35 16.68
N ALA A 241 14.29 31.77 15.84
CA ALA A 241 14.08 31.70 14.40
C ALA A 241 12.85 30.83 14.06
N GLY A 242 12.67 29.69 14.73
CA GLY A 242 11.51 28.82 14.57
C GLY A 242 10.17 29.50 14.89
N ARG A 243 10.12 30.30 15.96
CA ARG A 243 8.93 31.12 16.28
C ARG A 243 8.67 32.16 15.19
N ALA A 244 9.70 32.87 14.72
CA ALA A 244 9.57 33.84 13.64
C ALA A 244 9.16 33.18 12.30
N GLN A 245 9.55 31.93 12.05
CA GLN A 245 9.10 31.15 10.90
C GLN A 245 7.61 30.76 11.04
N ALA A 246 7.19 30.32 12.23
CA ALA A 246 5.79 29.96 12.51
C ALA A 246 4.84 31.14 12.30
N GLU A 247 5.21 32.34 12.76
CA GLU A 247 4.44 33.57 12.51
C GLU A 247 4.31 33.91 11.02
N ARG A 248 5.39 33.77 10.25
CA ARG A 248 5.37 34.00 8.80
C ARG A 248 4.48 32.99 8.06
N VAL A 249 4.55 31.72 8.43
CA VAL A 249 3.64 30.69 7.89
C VAL A 249 2.19 31.03 8.24
N ALA A 250 1.92 31.42 9.49
CA ALA A 250 0.59 31.78 9.94
C ALA A 250 0.01 32.93 9.11
N ALA A 251 0.80 33.99 8.87
CA ALA A 251 0.42 35.09 8.00
C ALA A 251 0.13 34.64 6.55
N ALA A 252 1.00 33.79 5.99
CA ALA A 252 0.82 33.28 4.62
C ALA A 252 -0.41 32.39 4.47
N LEU A 253 -0.69 31.52 5.43
CA LEU A 253 -1.89 30.67 5.43
C LEU A 253 -3.17 31.49 5.64
N ALA A 254 -3.12 32.54 6.48
CA ALA A 254 -4.24 33.47 6.64
C ALA A 254 -4.54 34.23 5.35
N ALA A 255 -3.52 34.69 4.63
CA ALA A 255 -3.69 35.34 3.34
C ALA A 255 -4.27 34.39 2.28
N ARG A 256 -3.91 33.09 2.32
CA ARG A 256 -4.49 32.07 1.42
C ARG A 256 -5.96 31.76 1.74
N GLY A 257 -6.37 31.83 3.01
CA GLY A 257 -7.77 31.71 3.43
C GLY A 257 -8.45 30.36 3.17
N THR A 258 -7.68 29.29 2.91
CA THR A 258 -8.24 27.99 2.49
C THR A 258 -8.30 26.94 3.59
N VAL A 259 -7.53 27.07 4.67
CA VAL A 259 -7.46 26.08 5.76
C VAL A 259 -8.73 26.12 6.60
N GLN A 260 -9.35 24.96 6.80
CA GLN A 260 -10.62 24.80 7.52
C GLN A 260 -10.47 24.02 8.83
N ALA A 261 -9.34 23.34 9.03
CA ALA A 261 -9.03 22.62 10.27
C ALA A 261 -7.51 22.49 10.44
N ILE A 262 -7.06 22.37 11.69
CA ILE A 262 -5.65 22.17 12.04
C ILE A 262 -5.52 20.89 12.85
N VAL A 263 -4.62 20.02 12.42
CA VAL A 263 -4.22 18.79 13.11
C VAL A 263 -2.71 18.83 13.31
N SER A 264 -2.24 18.47 14.50
CA SER A 264 -0.82 18.54 14.85
C SER A 264 -0.33 17.24 15.44
N SER A 265 0.94 16.92 15.19
CA SER A 265 1.70 16.01 16.03
C SER A 265 1.66 16.43 17.51
N PRO A 266 1.73 15.48 18.46
CA PRO A 266 1.81 15.77 19.89
C PRO A 266 3.13 16.42 20.32
N LEU A 267 4.17 16.42 19.48
CA LEU A 267 5.49 16.93 19.86
C LEU A 267 5.48 18.47 19.98
N LYS A 268 6.16 19.00 21.01
CA LYS A 268 6.11 20.40 21.44
C LYS A 268 6.37 21.39 20.30
N ARG A 269 7.42 21.17 19.51
CA ARG A 269 7.74 21.98 18.30
C ARG A 269 6.61 22.08 17.28
N CYS A 270 5.84 21.00 17.08
CA CYS A 270 4.67 21.02 16.20
C CYS A 270 3.51 21.76 16.87
N GLN A 271 3.26 21.50 18.15
CA GLN A 271 2.20 22.19 18.89
C GLN A 271 2.41 23.71 18.90
N GLU A 272 3.63 24.19 19.16
CA GLU A 272 3.95 25.62 19.12
C GLU A 272 3.73 26.21 17.73
N THR A 273 4.21 25.52 16.69
CA THR A 273 3.98 25.95 15.30
C THR A 273 2.49 26.00 14.96
N ALA A 274 1.73 24.98 15.37
CA ALA A 274 0.29 24.89 15.12
C ALA A 274 -0.50 25.97 15.88
N ARG A 275 -0.10 26.30 17.12
CA ARG A 275 -0.73 27.35 17.92
C ARG A 275 -0.57 28.74 17.30
N SER A 276 0.61 29.08 16.76
CA SER A 276 0.79 30.34 16.01
C SER A 276 -0.18 30.44 14.82
N VAL A 277 -0.34 29.35 14.06
CA VAL A 277 -1.28 29.33 12.92
C VAL A 277 -2.73 29.39 13.40
N ALA A 278 -3.10 28.59 14.40
CA ALA A 278 -4.42 28.56 15.01
C ALA A 278 -4.88 29.93 15.51
N ALA A 279 -4.02 30.63 16.27
CA ALA A 279 -4.30 31.96 16.78
C ALA A 279 -4.59 32.97 15.66
N ARG A 280 -3.88 32.86 14.53
CA ARG A 280 -4.05 33.75 13.38
C ARG A 280 -5.30 33.45 12.55
N LEU A 281 -5.68 32.17 12.45
CA LEU A 281 -6.83 31.69 11.67
C LEU A 281 -8.13 31.62 12.48
N GLY A 282 -8.07 31.69 13.82
CA GLY A 282 -9.23 31.48 14.69
C GLY A 282 -9.74 30.04 14.67
N LEU A 283 -8.82 29.06 14.58
CA LEU A 283 -9.15 27.63 14.52
C LEU A 283 -8.58 26.87 15.71
N ASP A 284 -9.24 25.79 16.12
CA ASP A 284 -8.71 24.86 17.13
C ASP A 284 -7.68 23.88 16.55
N VAL A 285 -6.75 23.44 17.41
CA VAL A 285 -5.73 22.43 17.07
C VAL A 285 -6.16 21.07 17.61
N HIS A 286 -6.30 20.09 16.72
CA HIS A 286 -6.55 18.70 17.08
C HIS A 286 -5.21 17.95 17.16
N ILE A 287 -4.95 17.25 18.26
CA ILE A 287 -3.71 16.47 18.42
C ILE A 287 -3.88 15.07 17.85
N GLU A 288 -2.88 14.63 17.10
CA GLU A 288 -2.87 13.35 16.40
C GLU A 288 -1.55 12.59 16.62
N GLU A 289 -1.60 11.54 17.45
CA GLU A 289 -0.46 10.69 17.78
C GLU A 289 0.21 10.07 16.55
N GLY A 290 -0.58 9.73 15.53
CA GLY A 290 -0.05 9.14 14.30
C GLY A 290 0.75 10.10 13.42
N LEU A 291 0.81 11.40 13.76
CA LEU A 291 1.64 12.40 13.09
C LEU A 291 2.98 12.66 13.80
N ARG A 292 3.32 11.96 14.89
CA ARG A 292 4.65 12.07 15.51
C ARG A 292 5.77 11.65 14.55
N GLU A 293 6.95 12.26 14.75
CA GLU A 293 8.17 11.90 14.03
C GLU A 293 8.55 10.43 14.31
N THR A 294 9.41 9.88 13.47
CA THR A 294 10.07 8.59 13.72
C THR A 294 10.76 8.59 15.08
N ASP A 295 10.62 7.51 15.83
CA ASP A 295 11.48 7.23 16.99
C ASP A 295 12.85 6.74 16.50
N PHE A 296 13.91 7.50 16.78
CA PHE A 296 15.27 7.16 16.34
C PHE A 296 16.07 6.37 17.38
N GLY A 297 15.46 5.94 18.48
CA GLY A 297 16.11 5.06 19.44
C GLY A 297 17.36 5.66 20.07
N ALA A 298 18.44 4.89 20.07
CA ALA A 298 19.73 5.34 20.58
C ALA A 298 20.35 6.48 19.78
N TRP A 299 19.82 6.84 18.61
CA TRP A 299 20.38 7.93 17.78
C TRP A 299 19.82 9.31 18.15
N GLU A 300 18.81 9.38 19.01
CA GLU A 300 18.19 10.64 19.45
C GLU A 300 19.25 11.65 19.93
N GLY A 301 19.17 12.88 19.42
CA GLY A 301 20.11 13.95 19.71
C GLY A 301 21.48 13.85 19.03
N MET A 302 21.78 12.78 18.29
CA MET A 302 23.06 12.64 17.57
C MET A 302 22.98 13.24 16.17
N THR A 303 24.11 13.72 15.66
CA THR A 303 24.27 14.06 14.24
C THR A 303 24.42 12.79 13.41
N PHE A 304 24.17 12.90 12.11
CA PHE A 304 24.44 11.80 11.16
C PHE A 304 25.90 11.32 11.22
N GLY A 305 26.86 12.23 11.45
CA GLY A 305 28.28 11.89 11.58
C GLY A 305 28.55 11.04 12.81
N GLU A 306 28.02 11.45 13.97
CA GLU A 306 28.17 10.73 15.24
C GLU A 306 27.54 9.33 15.17
N VAL A 307 26.36 9.19 14.53
CA VAL A 307 25.74 7.86 14.34
C VAL A 307 26.58 6.99 13.42
N ARG A 308 27.09 7.53 12.30
CA ARG A 308 27.94 6.77 11.38
C ARG A 308 29.23 6.28 12.04
N GLU A 309 29.78 7.04 12.98
CA GLU A 309 30.98 6.65 13.74
C GLU A 309 30.67 5.61 14.82
N ARG A 310 29.58 5.80 15.58
CA ARG A 310 29.24 4.96 16.74
C ARG A 310 28.46 3.70 16.40
N PHE A 311 27.68 3.73 15.31
CA PHE A 311 26.75 2.69 14.87
C PHE A 311 26.83 2.46 13.35
N PRO A 312 28.01 2.14 12.78
CA PRO A 312 28.20 2.06 11.33
C PRO A 312 27.34 0.98 10.64
N ASP A 313 27.27 -0.22 11.20
CA ASP A 313 26.50 -1.34 10.63
C ASP A 313 24.99 -1.05 10.66
N ASP A 314 24.56 -0.43 11.74
CA ASP A 314 23.20 0.02 12.00
C ASP A 314 22.74 1.07 10.98
N MET A 315 23.59 2.08 10.75
CA MET A 315 23.35 3.09 9.72
C MET A 315 23.29 2.47 8.32
N ASN A 316 24.20 1.55 8.01
CA ASN A 316 24.21 0.86 6.71
C ASN A 316 22.92 0.04 6.50
N ALA A 317 22.48 -0.70 7.52
CA ALA A 317 21.24 -1.48 7.47
C ALA A 317 20.00 -0.58 7.28
N TRP A 318 19.95 0.55 8.01
CA TRP A 318 18.84 1.50 7.93
C TRP A 318 18.74 2.22 6.57
N LEU A 319 19.88 2.53 5.94
CA LEU A 319 19.90 3.09 4.59
C LEU A 319 19.55 2.04 3.52
N ALA A 320 19.93 0.78 3.73
CA ALA A 320 19.70 -0.30 2.77
C ALA A 320 18.28 -0.89 2.83
N SER A 321 17.58 -0.76 3.96
CA SER A 321 16.29 -1.42 4.19
C SER A 321 15.32 -0.56 4.99
N SER A 322 14.13 -0.33 4.42
CA SER A 322 13.04 0.35 5.13
C SER A 322 12.49 -0.42 6.34
N LYS A 323 12.88 -1.69 6.53
CA LYS A 323 12.48 -2.53 7.66
C LYS A 323 13.49 -2.52 8.81
N ALA A 324 14.69 -1.98 8.60
CA ALA A 324 15.68 -1.89 9.65
C ALA A 324 15.26 -0.86 10.70
N GLU A 325 15.48 -1.20 11.96
CA GLU A 325 15.20 -0.37 13.12
C GLU A 325 16.52 0.15 13.69
N PRO A 326 16.56 1.37 14.24
CA PRO A 326 17.74 1.84 14.94
C PRO A 326 17.99 1.03 16.21
N THR A 327 19.26 0.87 16.58
CA THR A 327 19.64 0.27 17.87
C THR A 327 19.02 1.03 19.03
N GLY A 328 18.72 0.31 20.12
CA GLY A 328 18.14 0.87 21.33
C GLY A 328 16.61 0.94 21.31
N GLY A 329 15.97 0.33 20.31
CA GLY A 329 14.53 0.46 20.06
C GLY A 329 14.26 1.62 19.09
N GLY A 330 13.02 1.78 18.65
CA GLY A 330 12.62 2.84 17.74
C GLY A 330 11.72 2.34 16.62
N GLU A 331 11.54 3.16 15.59
CA GLU A 331 10.67 2.82 14.45
C GLU A 331 11.49 2.66 13.16
N SER A 332 11.26 1.55 12.45
CA SER A 332 11.64 1.44 11.04
C SER A 332 10.77 2.34 10.16
N PHE A 333 11.26 2.72 8.97
CA PHE A 333 10.44 3.45 8.00
C PHE A 333 9.16 2.70 7.62
N ALA A 334 9.19 1.36 7.61
CA ALA A 334 8.01 0.52 7.39
C ALA A 334 6.99 0.65 8.54
N ALA A 335 7.44 0.72 9.79
CA ALA A 335 6.58 0.96 10.94
C ALA A 335 5.91 2.34 10.87
N VAL A 336 6.70 3.39 10.61
CA VAL A 336 6.21 4.76 10.41
C VAL A 336 5.20 4.81 9.27
N ALA A 337 5.50 4.16 8.14
CA ALA A 337 4.61 4.15 6.98
C ALA A 337 3.26 3.50 7.27
N ARG A 338 3.22 2.40 8.02
CA ARG A 338 1.96 1.77 8.44
C ARG A 338 1.13 2.70 9.31
N ARG A 339 1.75 3.31 10.32
CA ARG A 339 1.09 4.27 11.23
C ARG A 339 0.56 5.49 10.49
N VAL A 340 1.41 6.13 9.67
CA VAL A 340 1.05 7.33 8.91
C VAL A 340 -0.02 7.03 7.86
N ALA A 341 0.00 5.86 7.22
CA ALA A 341 -1.06 5.44 6.30
C ALA A 341 -2.41 5.28 7.01
N ALA A 342 -2.45 4.62 8.17
CA ALA A 342 -3.67 4.48 8.96
C ALA A 342 -4.22 5.85 9.42
N THR A 343 -3.34 6.77 9.85
CA THR A 343 -3.73 8.14 10.20
C THR A 343 -4.23 8.91 9.00
N ARG A 344 -3.56 8.82 7.84
CA ARG A 344 -4.04 9.41 6.58
C ARG A 344 -5.45 8.94 6.27
N ASP A 345 -5.71 7.64 6.28
CA ASP A 345 -7.01 7.09 5.87
C ASP A 345 -8.14 7.57 6.77
N ARG A 346 -7.92 7.61 8.09
CA ARG A 346 -8.88 8.19 9.03
C ARG A 346 -9.11 9.68 8.77
N LEU A 347 -8.04 10.47 8.60
CA LEU A 347 -8.16 11.91 8.36
C LEU A 347 -8.83 12.21 7.01
N VAL A 348 -8.61 11.39 5.98
CA VAL A 348 -9.27 11.53 4.68
C VAL A 348 -10.77 11.33 4.83
N GLY A 349 -11.19 10.29 5.55
CA GLY A 349 -12.61 10.06 5.85
C GLY A 349 -13.23 11.18 6.70
N GLN A 350 -12.53 11.63 7.74
CA GLN A 350 -13.01 12.67 8.66
C GLN A 350 -13.13 14.06 8.01
N TYR A 351 -12.24 14.38 7.07
CA TYR A 351 -12.14 15.71 6.47
C TYR A 351 -12.37 15.70 4.95
N ALA A 352 -13.20 14.78 4.45
CA ALA A 352 -13.59 14.72 3.06
C ALA A 352 -14.09 16.10 2.57
N GLY A 353 -13.59 16.55 1.41
CA GLY A 353 -13.91 17.84 0.81
C GLY A 353 -13.35 19.07 1.52
N ARG A 354 -12.55 18.92 2.58
CA ARG A 354 -11.97 20.05 3.34
C ARG A 354 -10.47 20.16 3.11
N THR A 355 -9.96 21.38 3.29
CA THR A 355 -8.52 21.65 3.35
C THR A 355 -8.08 21.68 4.81
N VAL A 356 -7.16 20.80 5.18
CA VAL A 356 -6.67 20.60 6.55
C VAL A 356 -5.19 20.88 6.60
N LEU A 357 -4.75 21.67 7.58
CA LEU A 357 -3.34 21.84 7.89
C LEU A 357 -2.87 20.70 8.81
N LEU A 358 -1.89 19.91 8.36
CA LEU A 358 -1.21 18.91 9.18
C LEU A 358 0.16 19.44 9.57
N VAL A 359 0.35 19.76 10.85
CA VAL A 359 1.64 20.22 11.40
C VAL A 359 2.42 19.04 11.96
N THR A 360 3.52 18.69 11.31
CA THR A 360 4.26 17.44 11.59
C THR A 360 5.75 17.61 11.22
N HIS A 361 6.43 16.51 10.90
CA HIS A 361 7.88 16.39 10.84
C HIS A 361 8.36 15.82 9.51
N VAL A 362 9.65 15.59 9.38
CA VAL A 362 10.27 15.22 8.10
C VAL A 362 9.75 13.86 7.63
N THR A 363 9.78 12.83 8.49
CA THR A 363 9.43 11.47 8.03
C THR A 363 7.94 11.31 7.72
N PRO A 364 6.99 11.80 8.54
CA PRO A 364 5.57 11.74 8.19
C PRO A 364 5.23 12.50 6.92
N ILE A 365 5.79 13.70 6.69
CA ILE A 365 5.52 14.47 5.46
C ILE A 365 6.02 13.71 4.24
N LYS A 366 7.27 13.25 4.26
CA LYS A 366 7.83 12.46 3.17
C LYS A 366 7.04 11.19 2.92
N THR A 367 6.55 10.55 3.98
CA THR A 367 5.75 9.33 3.87
C THR A 367 4.39 9.60 3.23
N LEU A 368 3.70 10.67 3.63
CA LEU A 368 2.46 11.10 2.98
C LEU A 368 2.69 11.38 1.48
N VAL A 369 3.70 12.20 1.15
CA VAL A 369 4.03 12.50 -0.26
C VAL A 369 4.37 11.23 -1.04
N ARG A 370 5.18 10.34 -0.47
CA ARG A 370 5.52 9.04 -1.07
C ARG A 370 4.28 8.21 -1.36
N LEU A 371 3.38 8.07 -0.39
CA LEU A 371 2.14 7.30 -0.54
C LEU A 371 1.25 7.90 -1.63
N ALA A 372 1.18 9.23 -1.71
CA ALA A 372 0.42 9.92 -2.75
C ALA A 372 0.97 9.69 -4.16
N LEU A 373 2.30 9.63 -4.30
CA LEU A 373 2.97 9.37 -5.58
C LEU A 373 3.02 7.88 -5.95
N GLY A 374 2.60 6.99 -5.05
CA GLY A 374 2.84 5.55 -5.21
C GLY A 374 4.34 5.20 -5.28
N ALA A 375 5.19 6.05 -4.69
CA ALA A 375 6.63 5.96 -4.84
C ALA A 375 7.24 4.86 -3.94
N PRO A 376 8.36 4.25 -4.35
CA PRO A 376 9.01 3.21 -3.56
C PRO A 376 9.66 3.79 -2.28
N PRO A 377 9.94 2.98 -1.24
CA PRO A 377 10.46 3.48 0.05
C PRO A 377 11.72 4.34 -0.05
N GLU A 378 12.60 4.06 -1.00
CA GLU A 378 13.88 4.73 -1.20
C GLU A 378 13.70 6.21 -1.59
N SER A 379 12.52 6.60 -2.08
CA SER A 379 12.20 7.99 -2.37
C SER A 379 12.24 8.90 -1.13
N LEU A 380 12.12 8.35 0.09
CA LEU A 380 12.30 9.11 1.34
C LEU A 380 13.65 9.83 1.40
N PHE A 381 14.70 9.24 0.83
CA PHE A 381 16.05 9.81 0.80
C PHE A 381 16.26 10.84 -0.32
N ARG A 382 15.28 11.01 -1.22
CA ARG A 382 15.34 11.91 -2.38
C ARG A 382 14.48 13.16 -2.25
N MET A 383 13.92 13.39 -1.05
CA MET A 383 13.11 14.56 -0.73
C MET A 383 13.82 15.43 0.30
N GLU A 384 13.84 16.73 0.07
CA GLU A 384 14.31 17.72 1.04
C GLU A 384 13.11 18.50 1.59
N LEU A 385 13.14 18.82 2.89
CA LEU A 385 12.10 19.58 3.57
C LEU A 385 12.77 20.59 4.50
N SER A 386 12.56 21.87 4.27
CA SER A 386 13.06 22.97 5.10
C SER A 386 12.18 23.17 6.34
N ALA A 387 12.73 23.72 7.42
CA ALA A 387 11.92 24.13 8.57
C ALA A 387 10.81 25.09 8.13
N ALA A 388 9.61 24.93 8.68
CA ALA A 388 8.43 25.72 8.31
C ALA A 388 8.06 25.70 6.81
N SER A 389 8.50 24.68 6.06
CA SER A 389 8.11 24.50 4.66
C SER A 389 6.68 23.98 4.52
N LEU A 390 6.01 24.37 3.44
CA LEU A 390 4.69 23.87 3.06
C LEU A 390 4.78 22.85 1.93
N SER A 391 4.04 21.75 2.06
CA SER A 391 3.72 20.84 0.95
C SER A 391 2.20 20.66 0.88
N ALA A 392 1.66 20.16 -0.23
CA ALA A 392 0.23 19.98 -0.37
C ALA A 392 -0.11 18.71 -1.14
N VAL A 393 -1.02 17.92 -0.59
CA VAL A 393 -1.51 16.68 -1.21
C VAL A 393 -3.03 16.64 -1.12
N ALA A 394 -3.70 16.41 -2.25
CA ALA A 394 -5.12 16.08 -2.28
C ALA A 394 -5.28 14.57 -2.30
N TYR A 395 -6.02 14.01 -1.34
CA TYR A 395 -6.38 12.59 -1.27
C TYR A 395 -7.87 12.41 -1.54
N TYR A 396 -8.19 11.47 -2.40
CA TYR A 396 -9.55 11.16 -2.81
C TYR A 396 -10.04 9.90 -2.09
N GLY A 397 -11.36 9.81 -1.89
CA GLY A 397 -11.98 8.66 -1.23
C GLY A 397 -11.82 7.35 -2.02
N ASP A 398 -11.53 7.45 -3.33
CA ASP A 398 -11.21 6.32 -4.19
C ASP A 398 -9.74 5.86 -4.07
N GLY A 399 -8.98 6.40 -3.12
CA GLY A 399 -7.56 6.10 -2.92
C GLY A 399 -6.62 6.88 -3.83
N ASN A 400 -7.13 7.66 -4.79
CA ASN A 400 -6.32 8.51 -5.65
C ASN A 400 -5.68 9.65 -4.86
N ALA A 401 -4.58 10.18 -5.38
CA ALA A 401 -3.91 11.31 -4.76
C ALA A 401 -3.19 12.19 -5.78
N SER A 402 -3.03 13.47 -5.44
CA SER A 402 -2.29 14.44 -6.24
C SER A 402 -1.42 15.31 -5.34
N VAL A 403 -0.11 15.29 -5.56
CA VAL A 403 0.84 16.21 -4.92
C VAL A 403 0.82 17.52 -5.69
N ARG A 404 0.44 18.61 -5.02
CA ARG A 404 0.28 19.95 -5.61
C ARG A 404 1.46 20.88 -5.32
N LEU A 405 2.18 20.60 -4.24
CA LEU A 405 3.29 21.42 -3.76
C LEU A 405 4.24 20.57 -2.92
N LEU A 406 5.55 20.84 -3.03
CA LEU A 406 6.57 20.21 -2.21
C LEU A 406 7.61 21.24 -1.76
N ASN A 407 7.89 21.28 -0.46
CA ASN A 407 8.96 22.09 0.15
C ASN A 407 8.96 23.59 -0.19
N GLU A 408 7.81 24.23 -0.16
CA GLU A 408 7.65 25.65 -0.48
C GLU A 408 7.99 26.54 0.73
N THR A 409 8.77 27.60 0.50
CA THR A 409 9.31 28.48 1.56
C THR A 409 9.33 29.97 1.19
N ALA A 410 8.57 30.42 0.18
CA ALA A 410 8.55 31.81 -0.26
C ALA A 410 8.04 32.76 0.83
N HIS A 411 7.19 32.30 1.75
CA HIS A 411 6.75 33.06 2.92
C HIS A 411 7.87 33.37 3.93
N LEU A 412 9.03 32.72 3.80
CA LEU A 412 10.19 32.98 4.67
C LEU A 412 11.16 34.02 4.10
N ARG A 413 10.92 34.51 2.89
CA ARG A 413 11.80 35.46 2.19
C ARG A 413 11.44 36.91 2.47
#